data_AF-A0A813L1S2-F1
#
_entry.id   AF-A0A813L1S2-F1
#
_cell.length_a   1.000
_cell.length_b   1.000
_cell.length_c   1.000
_cell.angle_alpha   90.00
_cell.angle_beta   90.00
_cell.angle_gamma   90.00
#
_symmetry.space_group_name_H-M   'P 1'
#
loop_
_entity.id
_entity.type
_entity.pdbx_description
1 polymer ?
#
loop_
_entity_poly.entity_id
_entity_poly.type
_entity_poly.pdbx_seq_one_letter_code
_entity_poly.pdbx_strand_id
1 'polypeptide(L)'
;SEVLSLDDDEGLVGPSILFGAISSDDSCDGGSSPTSGNCALMALQLRASLDLVEVQAHSSEARARREDADHEHSGPSICFPSYETLPDAWRPSKELEAQLRLLPSPPDGQGLDRAAEAAARGAYGELVSLIRRPGNVKKLGHDALDAMLIGASAGGNMPDIQRTSLLYSRDILIELSGDILDNASAKHGKCDSLFGSDLSILVGYGHYLRLQLPQNSSLDATQAALEKLANLAVSDCGRLDRFLNFTPDERLNKYPSDPTDSDQIDVLFGMALQATNIMFMLANPNVKLPANTLDYVAKLWAYFFDYPFPDVASYAEGIMDNAFVQNSYLVTHIPYMLTGFQRFALKVDDAPWLFQYLRLNFYSTIAQSVKNHHFDLAAEFVDLFRQYGCTEENDIQLRDGTRYLLSVYREAGSHWLDIKQTDGYEHTDADTYAQSHLPWTAFIALRRRLFEEPTEGSFGAIDRKMVALALKRTGDHES
;
A
#
# COMPACT_ATOMS: atom_id res chain seq x y z
N SER A 1 11.42 23.60 -57.64
CA SER A 1 10.14 23.40 -58.34
C SER A 1 10.36 22.39 -59.44
N GLU A 2 9.90 21.15 -59.25
CA GLU A 2 9.88 20.00 -60.17
C GLU A 2 9.42 18.84 -59.27
N VAL A 3 8.13 18.46 -59.20
CA VAL A 3 7.30 17.69 -60.15
C VAL A 3 7.97 16.40 -60.62
N LEU A 4 7.48 15.25 -60.16
CA LEU A 4 6.85 14.24 -61.02
C LEU A 4 6.16 13.14 -60.19
N SER A 5 4.87 12.99 -60.50
CA SER A 5 4.00 11.82 -60.27
C SER A 5 4.56 10.56 -60.90
N LEU A 6 4.09 9.38 -60.46
CA LEU A 6 3.76 8.25 -61.32
C LEU A 6 2.84 7.28 -60.57
N ASP A 7 1.63 7.12 -61.12
CA ASP A 7 0.74 5.98 -60.93
C ASP A 7 1.15 4.82 -61.86
N ASP A 8 0.58 3.66 -61.53
CA ASP A 8 0.22 2.49 -62.36
C ASP A 8 0.97 1.16 -62.11
N ASP A 9 0.32 0.35 -61.26
CA ASP A 9 -0.36 -0.93 -61.53
C ASP A 9 0.35 -2.23 -61.99
N GLU A 10 -0.34 -3.31 -61.61
CA GLU A 10 -0.19 -4.76 -61.88
C GLU A 10 0.84 -5.53 -61.03
N GLY A 11 0.51 -6.59 -60.29
CA GLY A 11 -0.71 -7.38 -60.16
C GLY A 11 -0.32 -8.82 -59.76
N LEU A 12 -1.12 -9.49 -58.90
CA LEU A 12 -1.54 -10.91 -59.00
C LEU A 12 -1.95 -11.50 -57.62
N VAL A 13 -3.27 -11.73 -57.50
CA VAL A 13 -3.96 -12.96 -57.05
C VAL A 13 -3.96 -13.36 -55.56
N GLY A 14 -5.15 -13.22 -54.95
CA GLY A 14 -5.58 -13.82 -53.67
C GLY A 14 -5.99 -15.31 -53.80
N PRO A 15 -6.92 -15.89 -53.00
CA PRO A 15 -8.11 -15.23 -52.47
C PRO A 15 -8.53 -15.60 -51.01
N SER A 16 -9.48 -14.81 -50.50
CA SER A 16 -10.40 -15.09 -49.39
C SER A 16 -11.29 -16.32 -49.64
N ILE A 17 -11.86 -16.92 -48.59
CA ILE A 17 -13.26 -17.42 -48.55
C ILE A 17 -13.74 -17.57 -47.09
N LEU A 18 -15.03 -17.31 -46.96
CA LEU A 18 -15.93 -17.27 -45.80
C LEU A 18 -16.76 -18.58 -45.71
N PHE A 19 -17.41 -18.77 -44.56
CA PHE A 19 -18.55 -19.67 -44.25
C PHE A 19 -18.33 -21.14 -43.87
N GLY A 20 -19.06 -21.54 -42.83
CA GLY A 20 -19.37 -22.92 -42.48
C GLY A 20 -20.18 -23.04 -41.19
N ALA A 21 -21.48 -22.73 -41.24
CA ALA A 21 -22.45 -23.19 -40.25
C ALA A 21 -22.77 -24.67 -40.52
N ILE A 22 -22.79 -25.52 -39.47
CA ILE A 22 -23.46 -26.83 -39.50
C ILE A 22 -24.14 -27.05 -38.14
N SER A 23 -25.47 -27.14 -38.19
CA SER A 23 -26.28 -27.88 -37.23
C SER A 23 -26.31 -29.36 -37.63
N SER A 24 -26.37 -30.26 -36.65
CA SER A 24 -27.04 -31.54 -36.82
C SER A 24 -27.44 -32.09 -35.45
N ASP A 25 -28.75 -32.28 -35.30
CA ASP A 25 -29.41 -33.02 -34.23
C ASP A 25 -29.02 -34.50 -34.18
N ASP A 26 -29.31 -35.09 -33.02
CA ASP A 26 -29.70 -36.47 -32.73
C ASP A 26 -28.74 -37.64 -33.03
N SER A 27 -28.18 -38.20 -31.96
CA SER A 27 -28.53 -39.55 -31.50
C SER A 27 -27.82 -39.89 -30.18
N CYS A 28 -28.59 -39.83 -29.08
CA CYS A 28 -28.27 -40.57 -27.86
C CYS A 28 -28.94 -41.93 -27.97
N ASP A 29 -28.15 -42.97 -28.25
CA ASP A 29 -28.58 -44.36 -28.10
C ASP A 29 -27.41 -45.19 -27.55
N GLY A 30 -27.69 -46.01 -26.54
CA GLY A 30 -26.78 -47.04 -26.03
C GLY A 30 -26.27 -46.80 -24.60
N GLY A 31 -27.01 -47.32 -23.62
CA GLY A 31 -26.74 -47.10 -22.20
C GLY A 31 -25.53 -47.83 -21.60
N SER A 32 -25.03 -47.28 -20.49
CA SER A 32 -24.82 -47.99 -19.21
C SER A 32 -24.30 -47.02 -18.13
N SER A 33 -25.18 -46.70 -17.17
CA SER A 33 -24.95 -46.19 -15.81
C SER A 33 -24.03 -44.96 -15.55
N PRO A 34 -24.60 -43.82 -15.08
CA PRO A 34 -23.84 -42.76 -14.41
C PRO A 34 -24.39 -42.44 -13.00
N THR A 35 -23.70 -42.85 -11.94
CA THR A 35 -23.87 -42.27 -10.59
C THR A 35 -22.55 -42.25 -9.82
N SER A 36 -21.66 -41.30 -10.15
CA SER A 36 -20.56 -40.92 -9.23
C SER A 36 -19.94 -39.55 -9.48
N GLY A 37 -20.13 -38.92 -10.66
CA GLY A 37 -19.50 -37.63 -10.99
C GLY A 37 -20.14 -36.38 -10.39
N ASN A 38 -21.47 -36.35 -10.22
CA ASN A 38 -22.20 -35.12 -9.80
C ASN A 38 -22.30 -34.94 -8.27
N CYS A 39 -22.05 -35.98 -7.47
CA CYS A 39 -22.03 -35.83 -6.00
C CYS A 39 -20.74 -35.18 -5.49
N ALA A 40 -19.61 -35.34 -6.18
CA ALA A 40 -18.34 -34.74 -5.78
C ALA A 40 -18.34 -33.21 -5.97
N LEU A 41 -18.98 -32.71 -7.03
CA LEU A 41 -19.07 -31.28 -7.33
C LEU A 41 -20.00 -30.55 -6.34
N MET A 42 -21.14 -31.15 -5.97
CA MET A 42 -22.03 -30.60 -4.94
C MET A 42 -21.42 -30.68 -3.54
N ALA A 43 -20.65 -31.73 -3.23
CA ALA A 43 -19.96 -31.83 -1.93
C ALA A 43 -18.85 -30.77 -1.77
N LEU A 44 -18.14 -30.42 -2.84
CA LEU A 44 -17.16 -29.32 -2.86
C LEU A 44 -17.80 -27.94 -2.71
N GLN A 45 -18.96 -27.70 -3.35
CA GLN A 45 -19.72 -26.47 -3.18
C GLN A 45 -20.36 -26.33 -1.78
N LEU A 46 -20.83 -27.42 -1.18
CA LEU A 46 -21.33 -27.39 0.20
C LEU A 46 -20.22 -27.19 1.23
N ARG A 47 -19.04 -27.78 1.04
CA ARG A 47 -17.89 -27.57 1.94
C ARG A 47 -17.39 -26.12 1.89
N ALA A 48 -17.27 -25.55 0.69
CA ALA A 48 -16.92 -24.14 0.52
C ALA A 48 -17.97 -23.17 1.09
N SER A 49 -19.24 -23.58 1.16
CA SER A 49 -20.31 -22.79 1.78
C SER A 49 -20.30 -22.89 3.30
N LEU A 50 -19.94 -24.05 3.86
CA LEU A 50 -19.80 -24.26 5.31
C LEU A 50 -18.56 -23.54 5.87
N ASP A 51 -17.44 -23.59 5.16
CA ASP A 51 -16.23 -22.82 5.50
C ASP A 51 -16.52 -21.31 5.48
N LEU A 52 -17.45 -20.86 4.61
CA LEU A 52 -17.90 -19.46 4.54
C LEU A 52 -18.69 -19.04 5.79
N VAL A 53 -19.53 -19.93 6.30
CA VAL A 53 -20.34 -19.67 7.51
C VAL A 53 -19.46 -19.66 8.76
N GLU A 54 -18.47 -20.53 8.84
CA GLU A 54 -17.56 -20.64 9.99
C GLU A 54 -16.60 -19.45 10.07
N VAL A 55 -16.06 -18.98 8.93
CA VAL A 55 -15.25 -17.75 8.85
C VAL A 55 -16.09 -16.51 9.19
N GLN A 56 -17.35 -16.44 8.74
CA GLN A 56 -18.25 -15.33 9.07
C GLN A 56 -18.65 -15.31 10.55
N ALA A 57 -18.81 -16.48 11.19
CA ALA A 57 -19.13 -16.58 12.62
C ALA A 57 -17.96 -16.16 13.51
N HIS A 58 -16.71 -16.55 13.18
CA HIS A 58 -15.54 -16.09 13.92
C HIS A 58 -15.25 -14.59 13.72
N SER A 59 -15.57 -14.04 12.54
CA SER A 59 -15.46 -12.61 12.26
C SER A 59 -16.49 -11.76 13.02
N SER A 60 -17.72 -12.26 13.20
CA SER A 60 -18.78 -11.53 13.91
C SER A 60 -18.57 -11.48 15.43
N GLU A 61 -18.07 -12.56 16.04
CA GLU A 61 -17.69 -12.55 17.47
C GLU A 61 -16.46 -11.66 17.75
N ALA A 62 -15.48 -11.62 16.82
CA ALA A 62 -14.35 -10.71 16.93
C ALA A 62 -14.76 -9.23 16.77
N ARG A 63 -15.76 -8.95 15.94
CA ARG A 63 -16.34 -7.61 15.75
C ARG A 63 -17.08 -7.11 16.99
N ALA A 64 -17.93 -7.95 17.59
CA ALA A 64 -18.68 -7.58 18.80
C ALA A 64 -17.77 -7.28 20.00
N ARG A 65 -16.67 -8.01 20.17
CA ARG A 65 -15.70 -7.75 21.25
C ARG A 65 -14.85 -6.50 21.04
N ARG A 66 -14.75 -5.99 19.80
CA ARG A 66 -13.98 -4.77 19.48
C ARG A 66 -14.79 -3.50 19.72
N GLU A 67 -16.08 -3.50 19.40
CA GLU A 67 -16.96 -2.36 19.69
C GLU A 67 -17.05 -2.08 21.21
N ASP A 68 -16.90 -3.10 22.06
CA ASP A 68 -16.83 -2.95 23.53
C ASP A 68 -15.44 -2.51 24.04
N ALA A 69 -14.35 -2.80 23.31
CA ALA A 69 -12.99 -2.45 23.73
C ALA A 69 -12.62 -0.98 23.45
N ASP A 70 -13.30 -0.34 22.50
CA ASP A 70 -13.13 1.08 22.16
C ASP A 70 -13.73 2.04 23.23
N HIS A 71 -14.31 1.52 24.32
CA HIS A 71 -14.89 2.30 25.42
C HIS A 71 -13.99 2.47 26.67
N GLU A 72 -12.78 1.92 26.69
CA GLU A 72 -11.91 1.94 27.89
C GLU A 72 -10.65 2.80 27.81
N HIS A 73 -10.60 3.82 26.94
CA HIS A 73 -9.55 4.85 26.99
C HIS A 73 -10.16 6.20 27.43
N SER A 74 -10.04 6.50 28.72
CA SER A 74 -10.53 7.73 29.36
C SER A 74 -9.72 9.00 29.04
N GLY A 75 -8.92 8.97 27.96
CA GLY A 75 -8.17 10.12 27.47
C GLY A 75 -9.03 11.05 26.60
N PRO A 76 -8.58 12.31 26.36
CA PRO A 76 -9.21 13.18 25.38
C PRO A 76 -9.19 12.51 23.99
N SER A 77 -10.31 12.59 23.26
CA SER A 77 -10.40 12.10 21.88
C SER A 77 -9.30 12.71 21.02
N ILE A 78 -8.56 11.87 20.31
CA ILE A 78 -7.56 12.30 19.32
C ILE A 78 -8.19 12.67 17.96
N CYS A 79 -9.50 12.49 17.83
CA CYS A 79 -10.29 12.86 16.65
C CYS A 79 -11.21 14.05 16.97
N PHE A 80 -11.32 15.00 16.04
CA PHE A 80 -11.92 16.31 16.27
C PHE A 80 -13.19 16.48 15.44
N PRO A 81 -14.41 16.45 16.02
CA PRO A 81 -15.64 16.34 15.23
C PRO A 81 -15.99 17.61 14.42
N SER A 82 -15.41 18.76 14.75
CA SER A 82 -15.69 20.03 14.08
C SER A 82 -14.50 21.00 14.10
N TYR A 83 -14.55 22.04 13.27
CA TYR A 83 -13.51 23.08 13.21
C TYR A 83 -13.31 23.77 14.57
N GLU A 84 -14.37 23.98 15.35
CA GLU A 84 -14.31 24.63 16.66
C GLU A 84 -13.50 23.83 17.68
N THR A 85 -13.44 22.50 17.52
CA THR A 85 -12.67 21.62 18.38
C THR A 85 -11.19 21.51 17.97
N LEU A 86 -10.84 21.91 16.75
CA LEU A 86 -9.45 21.95 16.31
C LEU A 86 -8.69 23.10 17.01
N PRO A 87 -7.42 22.89 17.40
CA PRO A 87 -6.48 23.96 17.66
C PRO A 87 -6.39 24.93 16.48
N ASP A 88 -6.20 26.22 16.76
CA ASP A 88 -6.19 27.27 15.72
C ASP A 88 -5.16 27.00 14.62
N ALA A 89 -3.99 26.46 14.98
CA ALA A 89 -2.92 26.11 14.03
C ALA A 89 -3.28 24.94 13.09
N TRP A 90 -4.32 24.17 13.39
CA TRP A 90 -4.76 23.00 12.59
C TRP A 90 -5.97 23.31 11.72
N ARG A 91 -6.52 24.53 11.81
CA ARG A 91 -7.68 24.95 11.03
C ARG A 91 -7.27 25.35 9.61
N PRO A 92 -8.14 25.17 8.62
CA PRO A 92 -7.88 25.67 7.28
C PRO A 92 -7.86 27.21 7.26
N SER A 93 -7.30 27.79 6.21
CA SER A 93 -7.55 29.21 5.91
C SER A 93 -9.04 29.42 5.62
N LYS A 94 -9.53 30.65 5.80
CA LYS A 94 -10.95 30.98 5.53
C LYS A 94 -11.32 30.70 4.08
N GLU A 95 -10.39 30.94 3.15
CA GLU A 95 -10.55 30.71 1.73
C GLU A 95 -10.68 29.20 1.43
N LEU A 96 -9.81 28.37 2.02
CA LEU A 96 -9.89 26.92 1.85
C LEU A 96 -11.14 26.35 2.52
N GLU A 97 -11.50 26.80 3.72
CA GLU A 97 -12.73 26.39 4.41
C GLU A 97 -13.97 26.65 3.54
N ALA A 98 -14.03 27.82 2.88
CA ALA A 98 -15.10 28.16 1.97
C ALA A 98 -15.14 27.21 0.76
N GLN A 99 -13.99 26.83 0.19
CA GLN A 99 -13.90 25.86 -0.90
C GLN A 99 -14.37 24.47 -0.45
N LEU A 100 -13.90 23.99 0.71
CA LEU A 100 -14.27 22.69 1.28
C LEU A 100 -15.77 22.59 1.58
N ARG A 101 -16.41 23.69 1.98
CA ARG A 101 -17.86 23.76 2.18
C ARG A 101 -18.64 23.59 0.87
N LEU A 102 -18.07 23.99 -0.27
CA LEU A 102 -18.69 23.86 -1.58
C LEU A 102 -18.52 22.46 -2.20
N LEU A 103 -17.66 21.61 -1.65
CA LEU A 103 -17.48 20.25 -2.15
C LEU A 103 -18.81 19.48 -2.10
N PRO A 104 -19.16 18.76 -3.19
CA PRO A 104 -20.46 18.12 -3.27
C PRO A 104 -20.61 17.06 -2.18
N SER A 105 -21.74 17.09 -1.48
CA SER A 105 -22.14 15.96 -0.64
C SER A 105 -22.39 14.73 -1.52
N PRO A 106 -22.22 13.51 -0.98
CA PRO A 106 -22.82 12.31 -1.57
C PRO A 106 -24.27 12.53 -1.98
N PRO A 107 -24.73 11.94 -3.10
CA PRO A 107 -26.15 11.97 -3.46
C PRO A 107 -27.02 11.61 -2.28
N ASP A 108 -28.16 12.30 -2.15
CA ASP A 108 -29.06 12.18 -1.01
C ASP A 108 -29.33 10.70 -0.66
N GLY A 109 -29.07 10.34 0.60
CA GLY A 109 -29.32 9.01 1.15
C GLY A 109 -28.12 8.04 1.15
N GLN A 110 -27.00 8.32 0.47
CA GLN A 110 -25.86 7.38 0.49
C GLN A 110 -24.98 7.51 1.75
N GLY A 111 -24.92 8.65 2.43
CA GLY A 111 -23.93 8.82 3.52
C GLY A 111 -22.50 8.88 2.96
N LEU A 112 -21.60 9.57 3.67
CA LEU A 112 -20.23 9.76 3.20
C LEU A 112 -19.43 8.47 3.21
N ASP A 113 -19.65 7.65 4.23
CA ASP A 113 -19.02 6.36 4.41
C ASP A 113 -19.34 5.36 3.30
N ARG A 114 -20.60 5.23 2.88
CA ARG A 114 -20.95 4.29 1.80
C ARG A 114 -20.48 4.79 0.44
N ALA A 115 -20.47 6.10 0.23
CA ALA A 115 -19.90 6.68 -0.99
C ALA A 115 -18.38 6.43 -1.07
N ALA A 116 -17.66 6.60 0.04
CA ALA A 116 -16.25 6.26 0.15
C ALA A 116 -16.01 4.77 -0.10
N GLU A 117 -16.81 3.89 0.53
CA GLU A 117 -16.71 2.44 0.33
C GLU A 117 -16.93 2.03 -1.14
N ALA A 118 -17.96 2.57 -1.78
CA ALA A 118 -18.25 2.29 -3.19
C ALA A 118 -17.11 2.74 -4.12
N ALA A 119 -16.56 3.94 -3.87
CA ALA A 119 -15.46 4.48 -4.65
C ALA A 119 -14.17 3.68 -4.43
N ALA A 120 -13.88 3.25 -3.18
CA ALA A 120 -12.77 2.35 -2.85
C ALA A 120 -12.88 0.99 -3.59
N ARG A 121 -14.08 0.41 -3.64
CA ARG A 121 -14.33 -0.83 -4.39
C ARG A 121 -14.09 -0.64 -5.89
N GLY A 122 -14.50 0.50 -6.45
CA GLY A 122 -14.19 0.89 -7.83
C GLY A 122 -12.68 0.96 -8.07
N ALA A 123 -11.95 1.62 -7.17
CA ALA A 123 -10.49 1.73 -7.20
C ALA A 123 -9.82 0.36 -7.23
N TYR A 124 -10.17 -0.53 -6.29
CA TYR A 124 -9.62 -1.88 -6.27
C TYR A 124 -9.94 -2.66 -7.55
N GLY A 125 -11.15 -2.53 -8.09
CA GLY A 125 -11.53 -3.16 -9.37
C GLY A 125 -10.68 -2.69 -10.55
N GLU A 126 -10.47 -1.38 -10.66
CA GLU A 126 -9.62 -0.78 -11.70
C GLU A 126 -8.15 -1.20 -11.56
N LEU A 127 -7.63 -1.20 -10.34
CA LEU A 127 -6.28 -1.64 -10.02
C LEU A 127 -6.04 -3.11 -10.42
N VAL A 128 -6.93 -4.02 -10.01
CA VAL A 128 -6.87 -5.44 -10.42
C VAL A 128 -6.95 -5.58 -11.93
N SER A 129 -7.81 -4.80 -12.59
CA SER A 129 -7.98 -4.85 -14.04
C SER A 129 -6.74 -4.37 -14.78
N LEU A 130 -6.04 -3.37 -14.24
CA LEU A 130 -4.78 -2.87 -14.77
C LEU A 130 -3.65 -3.88 -14.60
N ILE A 131 -3.45 -4.43 -13.39
CA ILE A 131 -2.35 -5.36 -13.11
C ILE A 131 -2.52 -6.68 -13.89
N ARG A 132 -3.76 -7.13 -14.12
CA ARG A 132 -4.05 -8.35 -14.91
C ARG A 132 -3.76 -8.24 -16.40
N ARG A 133 -3.51 -7.03 -16.92
CA ARG A 133 -3.18 -6.88 -18.34
C ARG A 133 -1.86 -7.62 -18.62
N PRO A 134 -1.75 -8.36 -19.75
CA PRO A 134 -0.54 -9.13 -20.05
C PRO A 134 0.73 -8.28 -19.97
N GLY A 135 1.70 -8.75 -19.19
CA GLY A 135 3.00 -8.10 -18.98
C GLY A 135 3.01 -6.99 -17.91
N ASN A 136 1.86 -6.57 -17.37
CA ASN A 136 1.85 -5.50 -16.37
C ASN A 136 2.45 -5.91 -15.02
N VAL A 137 2.30 -7.17 -14.59
CA VAL A 137 2.99 -7.70 -13.40
C VAL A 137 4.51 -7.49 -13.52
N LYS A 138 5.11 -7.87 -14.65
CA LYS A 138 6.56 -7.69 -14.87
C LYS A 138 6.98 -6.23 -15.00
N LYS A 139 6.13 -5.37 -15.60
CA LYS A 139 6.43 -3.93 -15.74
C LYS A 139 6.41 -3.20 -14.40
N LEU A 140 5.44 -3.55 -13.56
CA LEU A 140 5.28 -2.98 -12.22
C LEU A 140 6.25 -3.61 -11.21
N GLY A 141 6.77 -4.81 -11.47
CA GLY A 141 7.64 -5.49 -10.51
C GLY A 141 6.93 -5.69 -9.17
N HIS A 142 7.63 -5.41 -8.07
CA HIS A 142 7.06 -5.51 -6.73
C HIS A 142 5.90 -4.54 -6.47
N ASP A 143 5.74 -3.44 -7.20
CA ASP A 143 4.62 -2.50 -6.99
C ASP A 143 3.27 -3.19 -7.27
N ALA A 144 3.22 -4.13 -8.22
CA ALA A 144 2.03 -4.95 -8.44
C ALA A 144 1.70 -5.81 -7.21
N LEU A 145 2.73 -6.28 -6.51
CA LEU A 145 2.59 -7.07 -5.30
C LEU A 145 2.19 -6.19 -4.10
N ASP A 146 2.81 -5.02 -3.92
CA ASP A 146 2.49 -4.05 -2.88
C ASP A 146 1.02 -3.64 -2.94
N ALA A 147 0.56 -3.23 -4.12
CA ALA A 147 -0.81 -2.77 -4.32
C ALA A 147 -1.84 -3.88 -3.99
N MET A 148 -1.52 -5.13 -4.32
CA MET A 148 -2.37 -6.29 -4.00
C MET A 148 -2.28 -6.71 -2.53
N LEU A 149 -1.09 -6.67 -1.92
CA LEU A 149 -0.93 -6.98 -0.50
C LEU A 149 -1.63 -5.96 0.39
N ILE A 150 -1.66 -4.71 -0.05
CA ILE A 150 -2.51 -3.72 0.56
C ILE A 150 -3.94 -4.21 0.47
N GLY A 151 -4.52 -4.53 -0.70
CA GLY A 151 -5.86 -5.15 -0.77
C GLY A 151 -6.09 -6.34 0.19
N ALA A 152 -5.09 -7.19 0.39
CA ALA A 152 -5.16 -8.36 1.26
C ALA A 152 -5.21 -8.01 2.75
N SER A 153 -4.40 -7.03 3.13
CA SER A 153 -4.15 -6.67 4.51
C SER A 153 -5.09 -5.55 4.98
N ALA A 154 -5.50 -4.72 4.02
CA ALA A 154 -6.48 -3.68 4.10
C ALA A 154 -7.93 -4.15 4.09
N GLY A 155 -8.23 -5.19 3.33
CA GLY A 155 -9.59 -5.62 3.03
C GLY A 155 -10.29 -6.31 4.19
N GLY A 156 -9.84 -6.18 5.44
CA GLY A 156 -10.46 -6.86 6.59
C GLY A 156 -11.95 -6.52 6.79
N ASN A 157 -12.37 -5.32 6.39
CA ASN A 157 -13.78 -4.91 6.35
C ASN A 157 -14.49 -5.25 5.01
N MET A 158 -13.76 -5.79 4.03
CA MET A 158 -14.20 -6.17 2.68
C MET A 158 -13.68 -7.59 2.33
N PRO A 159 -14.25 -8.66 2.94
CA PRO A 159 -13.67 -10.01 2.85
C PRO A 159 -13.49 -10.53 1.42
N ASP A 160 -14.33 -10.09 0.49
CA ASP A 160 -14.24 -10.42 -0.94
C ASP A 160 -12.98 -9.85 -1.60
N ILE A 161 -12.63 -8.60 -1.27
CA ILE A 161 -11.41 -7.93 -1.72
C ILE A 161 -10.19 -8.57 -1.07
N GLN A 162 -10.22 -8.79 0.25
CA GLN A 162 -9.12 -9.43 0.98
C GLN A 162 -8.78 -10.81 0.39
N ARG A 163 -9.78 -11.67 0.19
CA ARG A 163 -9.58 -13.01 -0.38
C ARG A 163 -8.99 -12.94 -1.79
N THR A 164 -9.56 -12.10 -2.65
CA THR A 164 -9.08 -11.94 -4.03
C THR A 164 -7.64 -11.44 -4.06
N SER A 165 -7.33 -10.49 -3.19
CA SER A 165 -6.00 -9.89 -3.05
C SER A 165 -4.96 -10.89 -2.57
N LEU A 166 -5.26 -11.70 -1.55
CA LEU A 166 -4.35 -12.74 -1.06
C LEU A 166 -4.00 -13.76 -2.15
N LEU A 167 -5.02 -14.25 -2.86
CA LEU A 167 -4.82 -15.21 -3.95
C LEU A 167 -4.01 -14.60 -5.09
N TYR A 168 -4.29 -13.35 -5.45
CA TYR A 168 -3.60 -12.71 -6.56
C TYR A 168 -2.17 -12.30 -6.20
N SER A 169 -1.93 -11.82 -4.97
CA SER A 169 -0.59 -11.55 -4.43
C SER A 169 0.29 -12.80 -4.46
N ARG A 170 -0.26 -13.99 -4.14
CA ARG A 170 0.45 -15.26 -4.29
C ARG A 170 0.89 -15.48 -5.74
N ASP A 171 -0.01 -15.30 -6.69
CA ASP A 171 0.27 -15.56 -8.10
C ASP A 171 1.31 -14.57 -8.65
N ILE A 172 1.20 -13.29 -8.30
CA ILE A 172 2.18 -12.24 -8.62
C ILE A 172 3.55 -12.58 -8.02
N LEU A 173 3.60 -12.95 -6.73
CA LEU A 173 4.85 -13.30 -6.08
C LEU A 173 5.53 -14.48 -6.78
N ILE A 174 4.79 -15.54 -7.12
CA ILE A 174 5.34 -16.71 -7.83
C ILE A 174 5.88 -16.29 -9.20
N GLU A 175 5.14 -15.44 -9.94
CA GLU A 175 5.58 -14.93 -11.24
C GLU A 175 6.88 -14.12 -11.15
N LEU A 176 6.94 -13.14 -10.24
CA LEU A 176 8.12 -12.29 -10.03
C LEU A 176 9.32 -13.09 -9.51
N SER A 177 9.07 -14.11 -8.69
CA SER A 177 10.12 -14.98 -8.15
C SER A 177 10.81 -15.80 -9.23
N GLY A 178 10.10 -16.17 -10.32
CA GLY A 178 10.67 -16.97 -11.40
C GLY A 178 11.95 -16.37 -11.97
N ASP A 179 11.91 -15.08 -12.31
CA ASP A 179 13.06 -14.37 -12.91
C ASP A 179 14.27 -14.30 -11.95
N ILE A 180 14.02 -14.14 -10.63
CA ILE A 180 15.07 -14.15 -9.59
C ILE A 180 15.66 -15.54 -9.40
N LEU A 181 14.81 -16.57 -9.33
CA LEU A 181 15.23 -17.95 -9.06
C LEU A 181 15.96 -18.57 -10.26
N ASP A 182 15.55 -18.25 -11.48
CA ASP A 182 16.21 -18.72 -12.71
C ASP A 182 17.63 -18.12 -12.86
N ASN A 183 17.89 -16.95 -12.28
CA ASN A 183 19.19 -16.26 -12.31
C ASN A 183 19.94 -16.31 -10.97
N ALA A 184 19.52 -17.18 -10.04
CA ALA A 184 19.93 -17.16 -8.64
C ALA A 184 21.45 -17.24 -8.43
N SER A 185 22.15 -18.12 -9.16
CA SER A 185 23.58 -18.38 -8.97
C SER A 185 24.51 -17.32 -9.56
N ALA A 186 24.04 -16.56 -10.55
CA ALA A 186 24.88 -15.56 -11.24
C ALA A 186 24.74 -14.16 -10.64
N LYS A 187 23.53 -13.79 -10.17
CA LYS A 187 23.20 -12.40 -9.82
C LYS A 187 22.64 -12.23 -8.41
N HIS A 188 21.78 -13.14 -7.94
CA HIS A 188 20.94 -12.86 -6.78
C HIS A 188 21.43 -13.46 -5.44
N GLY A 189 22.48 -14.28 -5.44
CA GLY A 189 23.11 -14.81 -4.23
C GLY A 189 24.20 -13.92 -3.61
N LYS A 190 24.31 -12.66 -4.04
CA LYS A 190 25.34 -11.70 -3.61
C LYS A 190 24.72 -10.57 -2.80
N CYS A 191 25.49 -9.89 -1.96
CA CYS A 191 25.00 -8.82 -1.10
C CYS A 191 24.21 -7.74 -1.86
N ASP A 192 24.71 -7.34 -3.03
CA ASP A 192 24.09 -6.29 -3.86
C ASP A 192 22.65 -6.63 -4.32
N SER A 193 22.27 -7.92 -4.33
CA SER A 193 20.92 -8.34 -4.72
C SER A 193 19.84 -7.92 -3.73
N LEU A 194 20.19 -7.68 -2.47
CA LEU A 194 19.23 -7.26 -1.44
C LEU A 194 18.74 -5.83 -1.65
N PHE A 195 19.48 -5.02 -2.42
CA PHE A 195 19.13 -3.64 -2.76
C PHE A 195 18.81 -3.46 -4.24
N GLY A 196 19.51 -4.18 -5.11
CA GLY A 196 19.37 -4.07 -6.57
C GLY A 196 18.31 -4.99 -7.16
N SER A 197 17.55 -5.72 -6.35
CA SER A 197 16.44 -6.57 -6.79
C SER A 197 15.34 -6.69 -5.75
N ASP A 198 14.18 -7.22 -6.17
CA ASP A 198 12.99 -7.39 -5.31
C ASP A 198 13.14 -8.51 -4.26
N LEU A 199 14.32 -9.13 -4.13
CA LEU A 199 14.53 -10.31 -3.27
C LEU A 199 14.09 -10.09 -1.81
N SER A 200 14.45 -8.96 -1.21
CA SER A 200 14.10 -8.64 0.18
C SER A 200 12.58 -8.53 0.37
N ILE A 201 11.92 -7.87 -0.58
CA ILE A 201 10.47 -7.66 -0.63
C ILE A 201 9.74 -8.99 -0.80
N LEU A 202 10.10 -9.77 -1.83
CA LEU A 202 9.45 -11.07 -2.10
C LEU A 202 9.60 -12.05 -0.94
N VAL A 203 10.75 -12.09 -0.27
CA VAL A 203 10.97 -12.95 0.90
C VAL A 203 10.11 -12.53 2.08
N GLY A 204 10.03 -11.23 2.35
CA GLY A 204 9.21 -10.70 3.43
C GLY A 204 7.72 -10.98 3.23
N TYR A 205 7.23 -10.69 2.03
CA TYR A 205 5.83 -10.88 1.68
C TYR A 205 5.41 -12.32 1.48
N GLY A 206 6.28 -13.16 0.92
CA GLY A 206 5.99 -14.58 0.79
C GLY A 206 5.82 -15.24 2.15
N HIS A 207 6.54 -14.78 3.18
CA HIS A 207 6.29 -15.21 4.55
C HIS A 207 4.91 -14.79 5.04
N TYR A 208 4.53 -13.52 4.86
CA TYR A 208 3.19 -13.05 5.20
C TYR A 208 2.09 -13.86 4.50
N LEU A 209 2.20 -14.08 3.18
CA LEU A 209 1.22 -14.85 2.42
C LEU A 209 1.09 -16.29 2.91
N ARG A 210 2.17 -16.95 3.33
CA ARG A 210 2.13 -18.30 3.93
C ARG A 210 1.39 -18.34 5.27
N LEU A 211 1.42 -17.25 6.03
CA LEU A 211 0.66 -17.14 7.27
C LEU A 211 -0.84 -16.91 7.03
N GLN A 212 -1.19 -16.22 5.94
CA GLN A 212 -2.57 -15.82 5.65
C GLN A 212 -3.34 -16.82 4.78
N LEU A 213 -2.64 -17.60 3.95
CA LEU A 213 -3.27 -18.53 3.03
C LEU A 213 -3.22 -19.97 3.57
N PRO A 214 -4.20 -20.82 3.20
CA PRO A 214 -4.07 -22.26 3.37
C PRO A 214 -2.79 -22.78 2.69
N GLN A 215 -2.28 -23.90 3.20
CA GLN A 215 -1.06 -24.51 2.68
C GLN A 215 -1.09 -24.66 1.15
N ASN A 216 -0.03 -24.22 0.49
CA ASN A 216 0.10 -24.23 -0.95
C ASN A 216 1.52 -24.64 -1.34
N SER A 217 1.67 -25.80 -1.97
CA SER A 217 2.98 -26.38 -2.26
C SER A 217 3.85 -25.50 -3.18
N SER A 218 3.24 -24.78 -4.13
CA SER A 218 3.97 -23.89 -5.03
C SER A 218 4.50 -22.66 -4.29
N LEU A 219 3.67 -22.03 -3.45
CA LEU A 219 4.10 -20.90 -2.61
C LEU A 219 5.16 -21.35 -1.61
N ASP A 220 4.96 -22.49 -0.93
CA ASP A 220 5.91 -23.03 0.04
C ASP A 220 7.28 -23.31 -0.60
N ALA A 221 7.30 -23.94 -1.79
CA ALA A 221 8.53 -24.23 -2.50
C ALA A 221 9.24 -22.97 -2.99
N THR A 222 8.48 -22.02 -3.56
CA THR A 222 9.00 -20.72 -4.02
C THR A 222 9.62 -19.97 -2.85
N GLN A 223 8.90 -19.87 -1.74
CA GLN A 223 9.37 -19.16 -0.55
C GLN A 223 10.61 -19.81 0.06
N ALA A 224 10.66 -21.14 0.15
CA ALA A 224 11.85 -21.84 0.65
C ALA A 224 13.09 -21.56 -0.23
N ALA A 225 12.91 -21.44 -1.55
CA ALA A 225 14.00 -21.10 -2.47
C ALA A 225 14.45 -19.64 -2.29
N LEU A 226 13.52 -18.70 -2.17
CA LEU A 226 13.80 -17.28 -1.90
C LEU A 226 14.51 -17.10 -0.55
N GLU A 227 14.04 -17.76 0.52
CA GLU A 227 14.65 -17.72 1.86
C GLU A 227 16.10 -18.22 1.83
N LYS A 228 16.36 -19.31 1.10
CA LYS A 228 17.72 -19.82 0.90
C LYS A 228 18.60 -18.78 0.18
N LEU A 229 18.07 -18.15 -0.87
CA LEU A 229 18.80 -17.15 -1.65
C LEU A 229 19.10 -15.88 -0.84
N ALA A 230 18.13 -15.39 -0.07
CA ALA A 230 18.31 -14.26 0.84
C ALA A 230 19.36 -14.57 1.92
N ASN A 231 19.35 -15.77 2.50
CA ASN A 231 20.39 -16.17 3.45
C ASN A 231 21.79 -16.22 2.83
N LEU A 232 21.92 -16.62 1.56
CA LEU A 232 23.19 -16.55 0.84
C LEU A 232 23.64 -15.10 0.65
N ALA A 233 22.75 -14.23 0.18
CA ALA A 233 23.05 -12.82 -0.02
C ALA A 233 23.41 -12.09 1.30
N VAL A 234 22.67 -12.36 2.38
CA VAL A 234 22.98 -11.81 3.71
C VAL A 234 24.32 -12.34 4.24
N SER A 235 24.60 -13.62 4.03
CA SER A 235 25.91 -14.20 4.40
C SER A 235 27.05 -13.58 3.61
N ASP A 236 26.84 -13.24 2.33
CA ASP A 236 27.82 -12.55 1.48
C ASP A 236 28.07 -11.11 1.95
N CYS A 237 27.05 -10.42 2.46
CA CYS A 237 27.23 -9.10 3.10
C CYS A 237 28.16 -9.19 4.33
N GLY A 238 27.99 -10.24 5.16
CA GLY A 238 28.82 -10.54 6.33
C GLY A 238 28.68 -9.58 7.53
N ARG A 239 28.34 -8.31 7.29
CA ARG A 239 28.17 -7.26 8.32
C ARG A 239 26.97 -6.37 8.01
N LEU A 240 26.46 -5.70 9.04
CA LEU A 240 25.29 -4.83 8.96
C LEU A 240 25.49 -3.64 8.00
N ASP A 241 26.66 -2.99 8.02
CA ASP A 241 26.95 -1.85 7.15
C ASP A 241 26.96 -2.23 5.66
N ARG A 242 27.49 -3.43 5.34
CA ARG A 242 27.41 -4.01 4.00
C ARG A 242 25.98 -4.40 3.64
N PHE A 243 25.21 -4.95 4.58
CA PHE A 243 23.79 -5.28 4.43
C PHE A 243 22.88 -4.06 4.31
N LEU A 244 23.30 -2.87 4.75
CA LEU A 244 22.56 -1.63 4.58
C LEU A 244 23.08 -0.79 3.40
N ASN A 245 24.29 -1.10 2.91
CA ASN A 245 25.05 -0.31 1.92
C ASN A 245 25.42 1.10 2.41
N PHE A 246 25.50 1.29 3.73
CA PHE A 246 26.02 2.48 4.40
C PHE A 246 26.34 2.15 5.87
N THR A 247 27.10 3.02 6.54
CA THR A 247 27.37 2.90 7.98
C THR A 247 26.24 3.55 8.80
N PRO A 248 25.46 2.80 9.60
CA PRO A 248 24.31 3.37 10.32
C PRO A 248 24.68 4.50 11.27
N ASP A 249 25.76 4.34 12.05
CA ASP A 249 26.17 5.34 13.01
C ASP A 249 26.71 6.61 12.31
N GLU A 250 27.25 6.53 11.09
CA GLU A 250 27.64 7.73 10.34
C GLU A 250 26.42 8.50 9.81
N ARG A 251 25.38 7.76 9.42
CA ARG A 251 24.16 8.29 8.83
C ARG A 251 23.19 8.85 9.87
N LEU A 252 23.02 8.17 11.01
CA LEU A 252 22.02 8.49 12.04
C LEU A 252 22.53 9.40 13.16
N ASN A 253 23.85 9.64 13.26
CA ASN A 253 24.39 10.58 14.27
C ASN A 253 24.43 12.03 13.78
N LYS A 254 23.89 12.33 12.59
CA LYS A 254 23.91 13.66 12.00
C LYS A 254 22.55 13.98 11.39
N TYR A 255 21.90 15.00 11.92
CA TYR A 255 20.78 15.64 11.25
C TYR A 255 21.29 16.44 10.04
N PRO A 256 20.49 16.58 8.97
CA PRO A 256 20.84 17.47 7.89
C PRO A 256 20.95 18.91 8.43
N SER A 257 21.91 19.66 7.92
CA SER A 257 22.02 21.10 8.25
C SER A 257 20.87 21.91 7.66
N ASP A 258 20.24 21.39 6.61
CA ASP A 258 19.08 21.94 5.94
C ASP A 258 18.03 20.83 5.74
N PRO A 259 16.94 20.79 6.53
CA PRO A 259 15.88 19.80 6.38
C PRO A 259 14.97 20.04 5.15
N THR A 260 15.26 21.07 4.35
CA THR A 260 14.59 21.36 3.08
C THR A 260 15.42 20.89 1.86
N ASP A 261 16.59 20.28 2.08
CA ASP A 261 17.40 19.70 1.01
C ASP A 261 16.75 18.42 0.46
N SER A 262 16.19 18.52 -0.75
CA SER A 262 15.55 17.41 -1.47
C SER A 262 16.39 16.14 -1.54
N ASP A 263 17.70 16.23 -1.77
CA ASP A 263 18.57 15.05 -1.90
C ASP A 263 18.71 14.31 -0.56
N GLN A 264 18.66 15.03 0.56
CA GLN A 264 18.68 14.43 1.91
C GLN A 264 17.34 13.80 2.26
N ILE A 265 16.24 14.42 1.84
CA ILE A 265 14.90 13.89 2.08
C ILE A 265 14.74 12.55 1.33
N ASP A 266 15.15 12.47 0.07
CA ASP A 266 15.09 11.24 -0.74
C ASP A 266 15.91 10.09 -0.13
N VAL A 267 17.06 10.42 0.45
CA VAL A 267 17.87 9.46 1.22
C VAL A 267 17.08 8.90 2.41
N LEU A 268 16.45 9.76 3.20
CA LEU A 268 15.69 9.36 4.38
C LEU A 268 14.44 8.55 4.00
N PHE A 269 13.82 8.91 2.89
CA PHE A 269 12.71 8.18 2.28
C PHE A 269 13.15 6.75 1.92
N GLY A 270 14.26 6.61 1.20
CA GLY A 270 14.83 5.30 0.88
C GLY A 270 15.18 4.47 2.12
N MET A 271 15.68 5.12 3.19
CA MET A 271 15.96 4.45 4.46
C MET A 271 14.69 3.97 5.17
N ALA A 272 13.61 4.75 5.16
CA ALA A 272 12.32 4.38 5.75
C ALA A 272 11.69 3.18 5.01
N LEU A 273 11.74 3.17 3.67
CA LEU A 273 11.29 2.03 2.86
C LEU A 273 12.16 0.79 3.11
N GLN A 274 13.49 0.94 3.10
CA GLN A 274 14.40 -0.16 3.41
C GLN A 274 14.14 -0.74 4.80
N ALA A 275 13.91 0.11 5.81
CA ALA A 275 13.59 -0.32 7.16
C ALA A 275 12.26 -1.07 7.23
N THR A 276 11.25 -0.64 6.48
CA THR A 276 9.97 -1.37 6.34
C THR A 276 10.21 -2.78 5.78
N ASN A 277 10.99 -2.91 4.71
CA ASN A 277 11.32 -4.22 4.12
C ASN A 277 12.12 -5.11 5.09
N ILE A 278 13.06 -4.52 5.84
CA ILE A 278 13.80 -5.21 6.91
C ILE A 278 12.86 -5.74 7.98
N MET A 279 11.82 -4.98 8.37
CA MET A 279 10.84 -5.43 9.35
C MET A 279 10.06 -6.67 8.87
N PHE A 280 9.72 -6.75 7.58
CA PHE A 280 9.15 -7.97 7.01
C PHE A 280 10.12 -9.14 7.02
N MET A 281 11.40 -8.92 6.72
CA MET A 281 12.42 -9.97 6.81
C MET A 281 12.66 -10.43 8.27
N LEU A 282 12.63 -9.51 9.24
CA LEU A 282 12.73 -9.82 10.68
C LEU A 282 11.55 -10.66 11.18
N ALA A 283 10.36 -10.48 10.59
CA ALA A 283 9.20 -11.31 10.88
C ALA A 283 9.34 -12.74 10.34
N ASN A 284 10.22 -12.97 9.35
CA ASN A 284 10.47 -14.31 8.80
C ASN A 284 11.58 -15.04 9.58
N PRO A 285 11.27 -16.07 10.39
CA PRO A 285 12.26 -16.76 11.23
C PRO A 285 13.28 -17.58 10.42
N ASN A 286 13.03 -17.82 9.13
CA ASN A 286 13.94 -18.59 8.28
C ASN A 286 15.04 -17.71 7.66
N VAL A 287 14.99 -16.39 7.80
CA VAL A 287 15.96 -15.45 7.26
C VAL A 287 16.89 -14.97 8.37
N LYS A 288 18.19 -15.24 8.23
CA LYS A 288 19.21 -14.92 9.23
C LYS A 288 19.83 -13.57 8.93
N LEU A 289 19.16 -12.50 9.38
CA LEU A 289 19.67 -11.14 9.26
C LEU A 289 20.93 -10.91 10.13
N PRO A 290 21.79 -9.93 9.79
CA PRO A 290 22.93 -9.58 10.63
C PRO A 290 22.53 -9.22 12.06
N ALA A 291 23.42 -9.44 13.02
CA ALA A 291 23.21 -8.97 14.38
C ALA A 291 22.96 -7.45 14.41
N ASN A 292 22.16 -6.98 15.36
CA ASN A 292 21.76 -5.58 15.54
C ASN A 292 20.88 -5.00 14.41
N THR A 293 20.33 -5.83 13.50
CA THR A 293 19.42 -5.32 12.46
C THR A 293 18.17 -4.65 13.06
N LEU A 294 17.51 -5.28 14.05
CA LEU A 294 16.40 -4.66 14.78
C LEU A 294 16.82 -3.38 15.53
N ASP A 295 18.04 -3.35 16.05
CA ASP A 295 18.58 -2.18 16.73
C ASP A 295 18.77 -0.99 15.78
N TYR A 296 19.22 -1.25 14.54
CA TYR A 296 19.26 -0.24 13.48
C TYR A 296 17.88 0.34 13.20
N VAL A 297 16.86 -0.51 13.01
CA VAL A 297 15.50 -0.02 12.73
C VAL A 297 14.98 0.82 13.89
N ALA A 298 15.23 0.40 15.14
CA ALA A 298 14.87 1.18 16.32
C ALA A 298 15.63 2.51 16.42
N LYS A 299 16.92 2.55 16.04
CA LYS A 299 17.70 3.80 15.96
C LYS A 299 17.17 4.74 14.89
N LEU A 300 16.78 4.23 13.71
CA LEU A 300 16.16 5.04 12.66
C LEU A 300 14.81 5.60 13.12
N TRP A 301 13.98 4.79 13.78
CA TRP A 301 12.73 5.27 14.36
C TRP A 301 12.97 6.38 15.39
N ALA A 302 13.93 6.18 16.30
CA ALA A 302 14.32 7.20 17.27
C ALA A 302 14.89 8.45 16.61
N TYR A 303 15.65 8.32 15.53
CA TYR A 303 16.19 9.45 14.78
C TYR A 303 15.08 10.41 14.31
N PHE A 304 13.92 9.89 13.89
CA PHE A 304 12.80 10.72 13.46
C PHE A 304 12.12 11.50 14.60
N PHE A 305 12.33 11.16 15.87
CA PHE A 305 11.80 11.98 16.99
C PHE A 305 12.43 13.36 17.05
N ASP A 306 13.74 13.44 16.79
CA ASP A 306 14.48 14.70 16.83
C ASP A 306 14.74 15.25 15.43
N TYR A 307 14.23 14.60 14.37
CA TYR A 307 14.33 15.12 13.02
C TYR A 307 13.51 16.42 12.88
N PRO A 308 14.11 17.54 12.44
CA PRO A 308 13.45 18.83 12.45
C PRO A 308 12.53 18.97 11.24
N PHE A 309 11.41 18.22 11.22
CA PHE A 309 10.39 18.33 10.18
C PHE A 309 9.90 19.78 10.08
N PRO A 310 10.16 20.50 8.98
CA PRO A 310 9.81 21.91 8.86
C PRO A 310 8.30 22.09 8.76
N ASP A 311 7.79 23.21 9.31
CA ASP A 311 6.43 23.64 9.00
C ASP A 311 6.34 24.16 7.56
N VAL A 312 5.14 24.22 7.01
CA VAL A 312 4.91 24.75 5.64
C VAL A 312 5.44 26.17 5.45
N ALA A 313 5.51 26.98 6.52
CA ALA A 313 5.98 28.36 6.47
C ALA A 313 7.51 28.47 6.33
N SER A 314 8.24 27.39 6.61
CA SER A 314 9.70 27.31 6.51
C SER A 314 10.19 27.08 5.08
N TYR A 315 9.32 26.68 4.16
CA TYR A 315 9.67 26.45 2.75
C TYR A 315 9.56 27.72 1.92
N ALA A 316 10.50 27.93 1.00
CA ALA A 316 10.59 29.18 0.22
C ALA A 316 9.35 29.42 -0.65
N GLU A 317 8.79 28.35 -1.21
CA GLU A 317 7.58 28.39 -2.03
C GLU A 317 6.33 27.90 -1.28
N GLY A 318 6.43 27.73 0.05
CA GLY A 318 5.37 27.22 0.91
C GLY A 318 4.86 25.86 0.42
N ILE A 319 3.54 25.74 0.24
CA ILE A 319 2.91 24.50 -0.26
C ILE A 319 3.32 24.10 -1.68
N MET A 320 3.96 24.99 -2.44
CA MET A 320 4.40 24.70 -3.80
C MET A 320 5.83 24.15 -3.86
N ASP A 321 6.55 24.19 -2.73
CA ASP A 321 7.94 23.77 -2.64
C ASP A 321 8.07 22.25 -2.78
N ASN A 322 8.96 21.77 -3.64
CA ASN A 322 9.18 20.33 -3.83
C ASN A 322 9.63 19.64 -2.53
N ALA A 323 10.43 20.32 -1.70
CA ALA A 323 10.88 19.77 -0.43
C ALA A 323 9.74 19.58 0.57
N PHE A 324 8.72 20.45 0.53
CA PHE A 324 7.50 20.26 1.34
C PHE A 324 6.77 18.98 0.93
N VAL A 325 6.65 18.75 -0.38
CA VAL A 325 6.01 17.55 -0.94
C VAL A 325 6.80 16.30 -0.57
N GLN A 326 8.13 16.29 -0.75
CA GLN A 326 8.99 15.17 -0.40
C GLN A 326 8.98 14.87 1.10
N ASN A 327 9.06 15.88 1.98
CA ASN A 327 8.97 15.67 3.42
C ASN A 327 7.59 15.11 3.81
N SER A 328 6.54 15.57 3.14
CA SER A 328 5.19 15.03 3.38
C SER A 328 5.09 13.56 2.96
N TYR A 329 5.67 13.17 1.82
CA TYR A 329 5.79 11.76 1.42
C TYR A 329 6.66 10.95 2.39
N LEU A 330 7.77 11.50 2.88
CA LEU A 330 8.57 10.85 3.92
C LEU A 330 7.73 10.59 5.17
N VAL A 331 7.00 11.59 5.66
CA VAL A 331 6.17 11.46 6.86
C VAL A 331 5.01 10.49 6.67
N THR A 332 4.49 10.33 5.45
CA THR A 332 3.43 9.34 5.19
C THR A 332 3.96 7.91 5.05
N HIS A 333 5.25 7.73 4.74
CA HIS A 333 5.89 6.42 4.54
C HIS A 333 6.64 5.88 5.77
N ILE A 334 7.18 6.76 6.63
CA ILE A 334 7.75 6.36 7.94
C ILE A 334 6.81 5.42 8.74
N PRO A 335 5.49 5.68 8.83
CA PRO A 335 4.55 4.84 9.56
C PRO A 335 4.44 3.40 9.04
N TYR A 336 4.86 3.09 7.81
CA TYR A 336 4.86 1.71 7.31
C TYR A 336 5.77 0.78 8.14
N MET A 337 6.78 1.34 8.82
CA MET A 337 7.60 0.62 9.78
C MET A 337 6.80 0.09 10.98
N LEU A 338 5.71 0.77 11.35
CA LEU A 338 4.81 0.38 12.44
C LEU A 338 3.58 -0.36 11.98
N THR A 339 3.13 -0.07 10.76
CA THR A 339 1.82 -0.54 10.33
C THR A 339 1.90 -1.73 9.40
N GLY A 340 3.09 -2.05 8.86
CA GLY A 340 3.29 -3.19 7.97
C GLY A 340 2.42 -3.08 6.73
N PHE A 341 2.51 -1.93 6.04
CA PHE A 341 1.56 -1.52 4.99
C PHE A 341 0.13 -1.43 5.51
N GLN A 342 -0.03 -0.70 6.62
CA GLN A 342 -1.33 -0.24 7.10
C GLN A 342 -2.23 -1.38 7.66
N ARG A 343 -1.63 -2.46 8.15
CA ARG A 343 -2.29 -3.58 8.84
C ARG A 343 -2.60 -3.30 10.30
N PHE A 344 -1.66 -2.65 10.97
CA PHE A 344 -1.73 -2.36 12.41
C PHE A 344 -2.12 -0.90 12.65
N ALA A 345 -2.75 -0.65 13.79
CA ALA A 345 -3.15 0.69 14.20
C ALA A 345 -1.94 1.54 14.59
N LEU A 346 -2.02 2.84 14.34
CA LEU A 346 -1.08 3.81 14.89
C LEU A 346 -1.54 4.27 16.27
N LYS A 347 -0.56 4.53 17.16
CA LYS A 347 -0.79 5.11 18.48
C LYS A 347 -0.05 6.43 18.57
N VAL A 348 -0.69 7.44 19.15
CA VAL A 348 -0.06 8.76 19.34
C VAL A 348 1.22 8.62 20.18
N ASP A 349 1.19 7.78 21.21
CA ASP A 349 2.33 7.55 22.12
C ASP A 349 3.56 6.93 21.43
N ASP A 350 3.37 6.22 20.30
CA ASP A 350 4.50 5.61 19.57
C ASP A 350 5.33 6.65 18.79
N ALA A 351 4.71 7.78 18.42
CA ALA A 351 5.34 8.94 17.76
C ALA A 351 4.42 10.17 17.82
N PRO A 352 4.46 10.96 18.92
CA PRO A 352 3.62 12.15 19.04
C PRO A 352 3.91 13.20 17.96
N TRP A 353 5.17 13.32 17.55
CA TRP A 353 5.62 14.23 16.48
C TRP A 353 4.93 13.95 15.14
N LEU A 354 4.72 12.67 14.82
CA LEU A 354 4.10 12.23 13.57
C LEU A 354 2.64 12.67 13.54
N PHE A 355 1.89 12.38 14.61
CA PHE A 355 0.51 12.81 14.74
C PHE A 355 0.39 14.34 14.64
N GLN A 356 1.29 15.07 15.31
CA GLN A 356 1.32 16.53 15.27
C GLN A 356 1.61 17.07 13.86
N TYR A 357 2.59 16.51 13.15
CA TYR A 357 2.90 16.90 11.77
C TYR A 357 1.70 16.71 10.84
N LEU A 358 1.05 15.54 10.92
CA LEU A 358 -0.12 15.22 10.09
C LEU A 358 -1.25 16.22 10.34
N ARG A 359 -1.55 16.53 11.61
CA ARG A 359 -2.59 17.49 11.99
C ARG A 359 -2.30 18.92 11.52
N LEU A 360 -1.06 19.38 11.67
CA LEU A 360 -0.62 20.71 11.26
C LEU A 360 -0.64 20.88 9.73
N ASN A 361 -0.18 19.88 8.99
CA ASN A 361 0.03 20.01 7.55
C ASN A 361 -1.15 19.53 6.70
N PHE A 362 -2.17 18.90 7.28
CA PHE A 362 -3.31 18.35 6.53
C PHE A 362 -3.94 19.35 5.54
N TYR A 363 -4.32 20.54 6.00
CA TYR A 363 -4.96 21.52 5.12
C TYR A 363 -3.99 22.17 4.12
N SER A 364 -2.70 22.23 4.45
CA SER A 364 -1.65 22.61 3.51
C SER A 364 -1.54 21.60 2.37
N THR A 365 -1.56 20.30 2.70
CA THR A 365 -1.61 19.20 1.74
C THR A 365 -2.87 19.28 0.87
N ILE A 366 -4.06 19.46 1.46
CA ILE A 366 -5.29 19.60 0.66
C ILE A 366 -5.23 20.83 -0.26
N ALA A 367 -4.74 21.97 0.22
CA ALA A 367 -4.58 23.17 -0.62
C ALA A 367 -3.61 22.94 -1.78
N GLN A 368 -2.53 22.20 -1.53
CA GLN A 368 -1.55 21.78 -2.53
C GLN A 368 -2.19 20.86 -3.57
N SER A 369 -2.94 19.85 -3.12
CA SER A 369 -3.67 18.90 -3.98
C SER A 369 -4.72 19.57 -4.85
N VAL A 370 -5.45 20.56 -4.33
CA VAL A 370 -6.41 21.36 -5.11
C VAL A 370 -5.72 22.18 -6.19
N LYS A 371 -4.53 22.74 -5.91
CA LYS A 371 -3.80 23.58 -6.87
C LYS A 371 -3.06 22.79 -7.95
N ASN A 372 -2.47 21.66 -7.59
CA ASN A 372 -1.59 20.88 -8.47
C ASN A 372 -2.22 19.58 -8.96
N HIS A 373 -3.47 19.30 -8.61
CA HIS A 373 -4.12 18.02 -8.87
C HIS A 373 -3.33 16.82 -8.30
N HIS A 374 -2.62 17.02 -7.17
CA HIS A 374 -1.84 15.99 -6.48
C HIS A 374 -2.73 15.17 -5.56
N PHE A 375 -3.41 14.19 -6.14
CA PHE A 375 -4.36 13.32 -5.44
C PHE A 375 -3.70 12.45 -4.35
N ASP A 376 -2.53 11.88 -4.64
CA ASP A 376 -1.93 10.82 -3.83
C ASP A 376 -1.58 11.26 -2.41
N LEU A 377 -0.96 12.43 -2.26
CA LEU A 377 -0.54 12.91 -0.95
C LEU A 377 -1.74 13.19 -0.03
N ALA A 378 -2.84 13.74 -0.56
CA ALA A 378 -4.07 13.91 0.20
C ALA A 378 -4.66 12.55 0.64
N ALA A 379 -4.63 11.56 -0.25
CA ALA A 379 -5.10 10.21 0.04
C ALA A 379 -4.30 9.56 1.17
N GLU A 380 -2.96 9.71 1.19
CA GLU A 380 -2.11 9.17 2.24
C GLU A 380 -2.35 9.83 3.62
N PHE A 381 -2.59 11.15 3.66
CA PHE A 381 -2.95 11.83 4.92
C PHE A 381 -4.30 11.35 5.47
N VAL A 382 -5.31 11.23 4.60
CA VAL A 382 -6.61 10.66 4.94
C VAL A 382 -6.43 9.26 5.51
N ASP A 383 -5.60 8.45 4.86
CA ASP A 383 -5.33 7.10 5.30
C ASP A 383 -4.72 7.04 6.72
N LEU A 384 -3.74 7.89 7.01
CA LEU A 384 -3.08 7.91 8.31
C LEU A 384 -4.02 8.33 9.44
N PHE A 385 -4.93 9.29 9.22
CA PHE A 385 -5.95 9.59 10.22
C PHE A 385 -6.87 8.40 10.49
N ARG A 386 -7.20 7.61 9.47
CA ARG A 386 -7.92 6.35 9.71
C ARG A 386 -7.06 5.34 10.46
N GLN A 387 -5.75 5.29 10.24
CA GLN A 387 -4.83 4.44 11.00
C GLN A 387 -4.78 4.81 12.50
N TYR A 388 -5.06 6.06 12.86
CA TYR A 388 -5.29 6.51 14.24
C TYR A 388 -6.72 6.25 14.76
N GLY A 389 -7.59 5.62 13.97
CA GLY A 389 -8.97 5.30 14.37
C GLY A 389 -9.98 6.43 14.14
N CYS A 390 -9.61 7.49 13.42
CA CYS A 390 -10.57 8.53 13.05
C CYS A 390 -11.51 8.06 11.92
N THR A 391 -12.73 8.59 11.94
CA THR A 391 -13.80 8.37 10.95
C THR A 391 -14.39 9.70 10.49
N GLU A 392 -15.14 9.68 9.40
CA GLU A 392 -15.81 10.87 8.88
C GLU A 392 -16.85 11.46 9.85
N GLU A 393 -17.35 10.65 10.79
CA GLU A 393 -18.30 11.07 11.80
C GLU A 393 -17.61 11.77 12.98
N ASN A 394 -16.40 11.36 13.37
CA ASN A 394 -15.71 11.85 14.56
C ASN A 394 -14.54 12.80 14.27
N ASP A 395 -14.16 13.02 13.01
CA ASP A 395 -13.04 13.87 12.62
C ASP A 395 -13.31 14.75 11.39
N ILE A 396 -13.20 16.07 11.56
CA ILE A 396 -13.46 17.06 10.50
C ILE A 396 -12.40 17.04 9.40
N GLN A 397 -11.12 16.83 9.74
CA GLN A 397 -10.06 16.80 8.74
C GLN A 397 -10.23 15.57 7.86
N LEU A 398 -10.43 14.39 8.46
CA LEU A 398 -10.72 13.18 7.70
C LEU A 398 -11.98 13.33 6.82
N ARG A 399 -13.07 13.89 7.36
CA ARG A 399 -14.30 14.14 6.59
C ARG A 399 -14.07 15.05 5.39
N ASP A 400 -13.32 16.14 5.56
CA ASP A 400 -12.99 17.07 4.47
C ASP A 400 -12.12 16.38 3.41
N GLY A 401 -11.12 15.61 3.85
CA GLY A 401 -10.27 14.81 2.96
C GLY A 401 -11.07 13.80 2.15
N THR A 402 -11.93 12.99 2.79
CA THR A 402 -12.82 12.05 2.09
C THR A 402 -13.72 12.78 1.08
N ARG A 403 -14.29 13.94 1.43
CA ARG A 403 -15.12 14.74 0.51
C ARG A 403 -14.31 15.23 -0.69
N TYR A 404 -13.07 15.66 -0.47
CA TYR A 404 -12.16 16.07 -1.54
C TYR A 404 -11.83 14.90 -2.48
N LEU A 405 -11.42 13.75 -1.96
CA LEU A 405 -11.11 12.57 -2.79
C LEU A 405 -12.33 12.12 -3.62
N LEU A 406 -13.53 12.15 -3.02
CA LEU A 406 -14.77 11.84 -3.72
C LEU A 406 -15.18 12.90 -4.76
N SER A 407 -14.82 14.18 -4.57
CA SER A 407 -15.08 15.20 -5.60
C SER A 407 -14.17 14.98 -6.81
N VAL A 408 -12.88 14.71 -6.57
CA VAL A 408 -11.91 14.38 -7.63
C VAL A 408 -12.38 13.15 -8.43
N TYR A 409 -12.80 12.09 -7.74
CA TYR A 409 -13.36 10.89 -8.38
C TYR A 409 -14.55 11.20 -9.30
N ARG A 410 -15.47 12.07 -8.85
CA ARG A 410 -16.65 12.45 -9.66
C ARG A 410 -16.29 13.33 -10.85
N GLU A 411 -15.35 14.25 -10.67
CA GLU A 411 -14.84 15.10 -11.75
C GLU A 411 -14.19 14.25 -12.85
N ALA A 412 -13.56 13.14 -12.48
CA ALA A 412 -13.04 12.12 -13.39
C ALA A 412 -14.11 11.13 -13.91
N GLY A 413 -15.40 11.45 -13.78
CA GLY A 413 -16.47 10.59 -14.31
C GLY A 413 -16.69 9.30 -13.51
N SER A 414 -16.24 9.24 -12.25
CA SER A 414 -16.24 8.04 -11.40
C SER A 414 -15.31 6.93 -11.92
N HIS A 415 -14.14 7.34 -12.42
CA HIS A 415 -13.04 6.46 -12.80
C HIS A 415 -11.72 7.01 -12.24
N TRP A 416 -10.98 6.18 -11.49
CA TRP A 416 -9.73 6.62 -10.86
C TRP A 416 -8.62 6.76 -11.89
N LEU A 417 -8.61 5.87 -12.88
CA LEU A 417 -7.67 5.90 -14.00
C LEU A 417 -7.85 7.11 -14.94
N ASP A 418 -8.97 7.83 -14.85
CA ASP A 418 -9.27 9.02 -15.66
C ASP A 418 -8.85 10.33 -14.97
N ILE A 419 -8.31 10.27 -13.74
CA ILE A 419 -7.79 11.44 -13.04
C ILE A 419 -6.53 11.95 -13.75
N LYS A 420 -6.52 13.24 -14.08
CA LYS A 420 -5.36 13.91 -14.65
C LYS A 420 -4.54 14.52 -13.53
N GLN A 421 -3.36 13.98 -13.26
CA GLN A 421 -2.38 14.64 -12.41
C GLN A 421 -1.58 15.67 -13.24
N THR A 422 -1.28 16.81 -12.63
CA THR A 422 -0.37 17.82 -13.18
C THR A 422 0.84 17.90 -12.27
N ASP A 423 1.61 16.82 -12.18
CA ASP A 423 2.69 16.69 -11.23
C ASP A 423 4.03 17.26 -11.71
N GLY A 424 4.06 18.01 -12.81
CA GLY A 424 5.28 18.67 -13.30
C GLY A 424 6.34 17.70 -13.83
N TYR A 425 6.24 16.43 -13.47
CA TYR A 425 6.81 15.30 -14.18
C TYR A 425 5.98 15.11 -15.45
N GLU A 426 6.51 15.51 -16.59
CA GLU A 426 5.94 15.14 -17.89
C GLU A 426 5.99 13.61 -18.00
N HIS A 427 4.95 12.93 -17.52
CA HIS A 427 4.71 11.52 -17.80
C HIS A 427 4.38 11.39 -19.27
N THR A 428 5.41 11.38 -20.12
CA THR A 428 5.26 11.05 -21.53
C THR A 428 4.68 9.63 -21.60
N ASP A 429 3.44 9.51 -22.10
CA ASP A 429 2.73 8.25 -22.36
C ASP A 429 2.99 7.08 -21.38
N ALA A 430 2.05 6.89 -20.44
CA ALA A 430 1.72 5.60 -19.86
C ALA A 430 2.79 4.90 -18.98
N ASP A 431 3.36 5.62 -18.01
CA ASP A 431 3.94 4.92 -16.87
C ASP A 431 2.85 4.11 -16.17
N THR A 432 2.98 2.78 -16.23
CA THR A 432 2.01 1.84 -15.66
C THR A 432 1.97 2.00 -14.14
N TYR A 433 3.09 2.40 -13.53
CA TYR A 433 3.17 2.70 -12.10
C TYR A 433 2.27 3.88 -11.75
N ALA A 434 2.47 5.05 -12.38
CA ALA A 434 1.63 6.23 -12.15
C ALA A 434 0.13 5.95 -12.34
N GLN A 435 -0.24 5.17 -13.37
CA GLN A 435 -1.64 4.74 -13.57
C GLN A 435 -2.15 3.84 -12.45
N SER A 436 -1.33 2.92 -11.95
CA SER A 436 -1.71 2.01 -10.86
C SER A 436 -1.77 2.71 -9.51
N HIS A 437 -0.97 3.75 -9.31
CA HIS A 437 -0.82 4.45 -8.04
C HIS A 437 -2.13 5.17 -7.66
N LEU A 438 -2.81 5.80 -8.62
CA LEU A 438 -4.10 6.47 -8.42
C LEU A 438 -5.20 5.59 -7.78
N PRO A 439 -5.62 4.45 -8.39
CA PRO A 439 -6.61 3.58 -7.76
C PRO A 439 -6.06 2.89 -6.50
N TRP A 440 -4.75 2.71 -6.38
CA TRP A 440 -4.14 2.16 -5.16
C TRP A 440 -4.28 3.13 -3.98
N THR A 441 -3.81 4.38 -4.09
CA THR A 441 -3.92 5.39 -3.03
C THR A 441 -5.38 5.72 -2.71
N ALA A 442 -6.26 5.72 -3.72
CA ALA A 442 -7.70 5.86 -3.51
C ALA A 442 -8.30 4.75 -2.65
N PHE A 443 -7.94 3.48 -2.94
CA PHE A 443 -8.45 2.35 -2.17
C PHE A 443 -8.04 2.43 -0.70
N ILE A 444 -6.78 2.76 -0.41
CA ILE A 444 -6.31 2.86 0.99
C ILE A 444 -6.99 3.99 1.74
N ALA A 445 -7.16 5.15 1.11
CA ALA A 445 -7.71 6.33 1.76
C ALA A 445 -9.21 6.22 2.06
N LEU A 446 -9.97 5.56 1.18
CA LEU A 446 -11.44 5.58 1.23
C LEU A 446 -12.06 4.35 1.91
N ARG A 447 -11.32 3.25 2.06
CA ARG A 447 -11.82 2.10 2.80
C ARG A 447 -11.90 2.42 4.30
N ARG A 448 -12.85 1.78 5.00
CA ARG A 448 -12.78 1.68 6.46
C ARG A 448 -11.65 0.75 6.89
N ARG A 449 -11.09 1.00 8.07
CA ARG A 449 -10.02 0.18 8.63
C ARG A 449 -10.59 -0.90 9.55
N LEU A 450 -10.02 -2.10 9.46
CA LEU A 450 -10.11 -3.14 10.47
C LEU A 450 -8.69 -3.60 10.72
N PHE A 451 -8.14 -3.27 11.89
CA PHE A 451 -6.74 -3.57 12.18
C PHE A 451 -6.53 -5.03 12.54
N GLU A 452 -5.39 -5.58 12.18
CA GLU A 452 -4.91 -6.85 12.68
C GLU A 452 -4.39 -6.69 14.12
N GLU A 453 -4.48 -7.75 14.92
CA GLU A 453 -3.79 -7.79 16.22
C GLU A 453 -2.35 -8.29 16.05
N PRO A 454 -1.37 -7.68 16.72
CA PRO A 454 -0.03 -8.23 16.82
C PRO A 454 -0.04 -9.63 17.46
N THR A 455 0.37 -10.65 16.72
CA THR A 455 0.58 -12.01 17.22
C THR A 455 2.05 -12.39 17.20
N GLU A 456 2.47 -13.34 18.04
CA GLU A 456 3.86 -13.79 18.08
C GLU A 456 4.33 -14.25 16.69
N GLY A 457 5.51 -13.77 16.26
CA GLY A 457 6.07 -14.05 14.94
C GLY A 457 5.48 -13.21 13.79
N SER A 458 4.46 -12.39 14.04
CA SER A 458 3.97 -11.43 13.04
C SER A 458 4.86 -10.17 12.96
N PHE A 459 4.72 -9.42 11.85
CA PHE A 459 5.24 -8.05 11.73
C PHE A 459 4.88 -7.20 12.95
N GLY A 460 3.61 -7.25 13.37
CA GLY A 460 3.08 -6.59 14.57
C GLY A 460 3.92 -6.83 15.82
N ALA A 461 4.33 -8.08 16.06
CA ALA A 461 5.15 -8.39 17.24
C ALA A 461 6.59 -7.87 17.12
N ILE A 462 7.13 -7.75 15.90
CA ILE A 462 8.45 -7.16 15.68
C ILE A 462 8.38 -5.64 15.86
N ASP A 463 7.35 -4.98 15.36
CA ASP A 463 7.20 -3.53 15.52
C ASP A 463 7.07 -3.11 17.00
N ARG A 464 6.33 -3.86 17.84
CA ARG A 464 6.21 -3.53 19.26
C ARG A 464 7.55 -3.63 19.98
N LYS A 465 8.39 -4.59 19.59
CA LYS A 465 9.77 -4.70 20.10
C LYS A 465 10.63 -3.53 19.61
N MET A 466 10.51 -3.17 18.34
CA MET A 466 11.23 -2.03 17.74
C MET A 466 10.88 -0.71 18.44
N VAL A 467 9.59 -0.42 18.61
CA VAL A 467 9.09 0.79 19.30
C VAL A 467 9.58 0.83 20.75
N ALA A 468 9.49 -0.28 21.50
CA ALA A 468 9.96 -0.32 22.88
C ALA A 468 11.48 -0.04 22.98
N LEU A 469 12.27 -0.53 22.03
CA LEU A 469 13.71 -0.22 21.96
C LEU A 469 13.96 1.25 21.62
N ALA A 470 13.19 1.82 20.70
CA ALA A 470 13.33 3.22 20.30
C ALA A 470 12.91 4.18 21.43
N LEU A 471 11.77 3.95 22.09
CA LEU A 471 11.30 4.78 23.21
C LEU A 471 12.25 4.74 24.41
N LYS A 472 12.90 3.61 24.66
CA LYS A 472 13.94 3.54 25.69
C LYS A 472 15.09 4.50 25.38
N ARG A 473 15.46 4.64 24.10
CA ARG A 473 16.55 5.51 23.66
C ARG A 473 16.18 6.99 23.79
N THR A 474 14.95 7.35 23.45
CA THR A 474 14.49 8.74 23.57
C THR A 474 14.29 9.16 25.03
N GLY A 475 13.80 8.24 25.89
CA GLY A 475 13.66 8.51 27.32
C GLY A 475 14.99 8.70 28.06
N ASP A 476 16.06 8.01 27.64
CA ASP A 476 17.41 8.19 28.18
C ASP A 476 18.01 9.57 27.84
N HIS A 477 17.39 10.37 26.95
CA HIS A 477 17.81 11.74 26.63
C HIS A 477 17.15 12.82 27.52
N GLU A 478 16.08 12.50 28.25
CA GLU A 478 15.39 13.44 29.16
C GLU A 478 15.91 13.39 30.62
N SER A 479 16.84 12.48 30.93
CA SER A 479 17.50 12.34 32.24
C SER A 479 18.95 12.80 32.22
#